data_AF-A0A0M3IV95-F1
#
_entry.id   AF-A0A0M3IV95-F1
#
_cell.length_a   1.000
_cell.length_b   1.000
_cell.length_c   1.000
_cell.angle_alpha   90.00
_cell.angle_beta   90.00
_cell.angle_gamma   90.00
#
_symmetry.space_group_name_H-M   'P 1'
#
loop_
_entity.id
_entity.type
_entity.pdbx_description
1 polymer ?
#
loop_
_entity_poly.entity_id
_entity_poly.type
_entity_poly.pdbx_seq_one_letter_code
_entity_poly.pdbx_strand_id
1 'polypeptide(L)'
;MWLILFGIRQLQCVLLKVALVLGVKIHDSVTFQGLVFPEPDKDGKVLGWRASFEPEGHILSEFVFDALIGADGKRNTVPGFPKREMRGKLAIGITANFVNRRTPQEEKVQEISGVAYIFNQQFFKEMKEATGADLENIVYYKDETHYFVMCAKKQSLIEKGVIIEDNEDVSLLLAPSNVDQEKLCEYAASAADFATNGKLPELKYALNHNGKEDVAMFDFTSLFSAQCSVRLVERYDQRLLMAIVGDTLHEPFWPTGSGCARGFLGVLD
;
A
#
# COMPACT_ATOMS: atom_id res chain seq x y z
N MET A 1 0.54 -11.55 -17.11
CA MET A 1 1.29 -12.14 -15.98
C MET A 1 2.66 -11.46 -15.79
N TRP A 2 2.76 -10.13 -15.97
CA TRP A 2 4.03 -9.38 -15.91
C TRP A 2 3.99 -8.17 -14.95
N LEU A 3 2.86 -7.93 -14.26
CA LEU A 3 2.67 -6.79 -13.33
C LEU A 3 2.96 -7.13 -11.86
N ILE A 4 3.45 -8.35 -11.57
CA ILE A 4 3.67 -8.84 -10.20
C ILE A 4 5.09 -8.51 -9.69
N LEU A 5 6.03 -8.12 -10.57
CA LEU A 5 7.47 -8.06 -10.26
C LEU A 5 8.10 -6.66 -10.43
N PHE A 6 7.30 -5.59 -10.40
CA PHE A 6 7.83 -4.22 -10.47
C PHE A 6 7.70 -3.53 -9.12
N GLY A 7 8.82 -3.01 -8.60
CA GLY A 7 8.81 -2.05 -7.50
C GLY A 7 7.88 -0.87 -7.80
N ILE A 8 7.13 -0.42 -6.78
CA ILE A 8 6.10 0.63 -6.92
C ILE A 8 6.64 1.88 -7.62
N ARG A 9 7.85 2.33 -7.21
CA ARG A 9 8.53 3.50 -7.80
C ARG A 9 8.80 3.31 -9.29
N GLN A 10 9.25 2.14 -9.70
CA GLN A 10 9.59 1.88 -11.10
C GLN A 10 8.33 1.92 -11.98
N LEU A 11 7.24 1.29 -11.52
CA LEU A 11 5.95 1.36 -12.20
C LEU A 11 5.46 2.82 -12.31
N GLN A 12 5.55 3.60 -11.24
CA GLN A 12 5.23 5.03 -11.25
C GLN A 12 6.07 5.79 -12.27
N CYS A 13 7.39 5.57 -12.32
CA CYS A 13 8.27 6.23 -13.29
C CYS A 13 7.94 5.87 -14.75
N VAL A 14 7.60 4.61 -15.03
CA VAL A 14 7.20 4.19 -16.38
C VAL A 14 5.90 4.87 -16.79
N LEU A 15 4.87 4.80 -15.94
CA LEU A 15 3.57 5.39 -16.22
C LEU A 15 3.63 6.91 -16.32
N LEU A 16 4.45 7.57 -15.50
CA LEU A 16 4.72 9.01 -15.57
C LEU A 16 5.28 9.41 -16.93
N LYS A 17 6.29 8.68 -17.43
CA LYS A 17 6.89 8.95 -18.75
C LYS A 17 5.86 8.80 -19.87
N VAL A 18 5.05 7.74 -19.82
CA VAL A 18 3.98 7.50 -20.81
C VAL A 18 2.94 8.64 -20.77
N ALA A 19 2.48 9.04 -19.58
CA ALA A 19 1.53 10.12 -19.39
C ALA A 19 2.04 11.45 -19.96
N LEU A 20 3.30 11.80 -19.69
CA LEU A 20 3.95 13.01 -20.21
C LEU A 20 4.05 13.00 -21.74
N VAL A 21 4.39 11.86 -22.35
CA VAL A 21 4.44 11.71 -23.82
C VAL A 21 3.05 11.88 -24.43
N LEU A 22 2.00 11.45 -23.75
CA LEU A 22 0.61 11.63 -24.17
C LEU A 22 0.05 13.04 -23.88
N GLY A 23 0.85 13.95 -23.32
CA GLY A 23 0.47 15.34 -23.06
C GLY A 23 -0.34 15.55 -21.77
N VAL A 24 -0.35 14.57 -20.86
CA VAL A 24 -0.98 14.74 -19.54
C VAL A 24 -0.21 15.81 -18.76
N LYS A 25 -0.94 16.82 -18.25
CA LYS A 25 -0.37 17.87 -17.39
C LYS A 25 -0.28 17.34 -15.96
N ILE A 26 0.93 17.37 -15.40
CA ILE A 26 1.22 16.85 -14.06
C ILE A 26 1.74 18.00 -13.21
N HIS A 27 1.13 18.16 -12.04
CA HIS A 27 1.51 19.15 -11.04
C HIS A 27 1.92 18.38 -9.78
N ASP A 28 3.18 18.50 -9.38
CA ASP A 28 3.70 17.92 -8.15
C ASP A 28 3.64 18.93 -7.01
N SER A 29 3.88 18.46 -5.78
CA SER A 29 3.91 19.33 -4.58
C SER A 29 2.59 20.09 -4.33
N VAL A 30 1.47 19.55 -4.82
CA VAL A 30 0.12 20.08 -4.66
C VAL A 30 -0.78 19.00 -4.09
N THR A 31 -1.52 19.30 -3.03
CA THR A 31 -2.46 18.38 -2.39
C THR A 31 -3.89 18.82 -2.66
N PHE A 32 -4.71 17.94 -3.22
CA PHE A 32 -6.16 18.13 -3.30
C PHE A 32 -6.77 18.13 -1.90
N GLN A 33 -7.48 19.19 -1.54
CA GLN A 33 -8.14 19.33 -0.23
C GLN A 33 -9.64 19.01 -0.31
N GLY A 34 -10.30 19.40 -1.40
CA GLY A 34 -11.73 19.15 -1.53
C GLY A 34 -12.34 19.73 -2.80
N LEU A 35 -13.61 19.42 -3.02
CA LEU A 35 -14.42 19.99 -4.08
C LEU A 35 -14.94 21.38 -3.67
N VAL A 36 -14.77 22.35 -4.58
CA VAL A 36 -15.44 23.65 -4.50
C VAL A 36 -16.71 23.55 -5.35
N PHE A 37 -17.85 23.66 -4.68
CA PHE A 37 -19.15 23.51 -5.34
C PHE A 37 -19.46 24.73 -6.22
N PRO A 38 -20.13 24.52 -7.37
CA PRO A 38 -20.68 25.60 -8.19
C PRO A 38 -21.59 26.51 -7.37
N GLU A 39 -21.38 27.82 -7.47
CA GLU A 39 -22.21 28.86 -6.85
C GLU A 39 -22.42 30.02 -7.84
N PRO A 40 -23.59 30.68 -7.82
CA PRO A 40 -23.85 31.85 -8.65
C PRO A 40 -23.05 33.06 -8.15
N ASP A 41 -22.44 33.80 -9.08
CA ASP A 41 -21.83 35.09 -8.79
C ASP A 41 -22.89 36.21 -8.61
N LYS A 42 -22.41 37.44 -8.38
CA LYS A 42 -23.27 38.62 -8.18
C LYS A 42 -24.15 38.94 -9.40
N ASP A 43 -23.77 38.47 -10.58
CA ASP A 43 -24.48 38.66 -11.85
C ASP A 43 -25.34 37.42 -12.21
N GLY A 44 -25.41 36.42 -11.33
CA GLY A 44 -26.17 35.18 -11.52
C GLY A 44 -25.48 34.14 -12.40
N LYS A 45 -24.23 34.37 -12.81
CA LYS A 45 -23.46 33.40 -13.60
C LYS A 45 -22.84 32.36 -12.69
N VAL A 46 -22.98 31.10 -13.05
CA VAL A 46 -22.47 29.96 -12.27
C VAL A 46 -21.17 29.48 -12.90
N LEU A 47 -20.09 29.48 -12.11
CA LEU A 47 -18.85 28.81 -12.47
C LEU A 47 -19.00 27.29 -12.26
N GLY A 48 -18.38 26.48 -13.12
CA GLY A 48 -18.42 25.03 -13.01
C GLY A 48 -17.66 24.49 -11.78
N TRP A 49 -17.55 23.17 -11.70
CA TRP A 49 -16.88 22.52 -10.56
C TRP A 49 -15.39 22.83 -10.53
N ARG A 50 -14.88 23.12 -9.33
CA ARG A 50 -13.47 23.40 -9.07
C ARG A 50 -12.99 22.61 -7.86
N ALA A 51 -11.71 22.73 -7.55
CA ALA A 51 -11.10 22.07 -6.40
C ALA A 51 -10.27 23.06 -5.59
N SER A 52 -10.21 22.83 -4.28
CA SER A 52 -9.28 23.50 -3.39
C SER A 52 -8.00 22.69 -3.26
N PHE A 53 -6.87 23.39 -3.17
CA PHE A 53 -5.55 22.80 -3.15
C PHE A 53 -4.68 23.44 -2.07
N GLU A 54 -3.70 22.67 -1.58
CA GLU A 54 -2.60 23.15 -0.75
C GLU A 54 -1.29 23.04 -1.55
N PRO A 55 -0.49 24.13 -1.68
CA PRO A 55 -0.69 25.46 -1.08
C PRO A 55 -1.83 26.27 -1.71
N GLU A 56 -2.44 27.16 -0.92
CA GLU A 56 -3.47 28.09 -1.40
C GLU A 56 -2.97 28.95 -2.57
N GLY A 57 -3.88 29.31 -3.49
CA GLY A 57 -3.55 30.15 -4.65
C GLY A 57 -2.83 29.42 -5.80
N HIS A 58 -2.74 28.09 -5.76
CA HIS A 58 -2.22 27.31 -6.89
C HIS A 58 -3.00 27.55 -8.18
N ILE A 59 -2.33 27.51 -9.34
CA ILE A 59 -2.93 27.79 -10.66
C ILE A 59 -4.12 26.88 -11.02
N LEU A 60 -4.22 25.71 -10.39
CA LEU A 60 -5.33 24.78 -10.59
C LEU A 60 -6.61 25.18 -9.84
N SER A 61 -6.56 26.11 -8.88
CA SER A 61 -7.74 26.55 -8.14
C SER A 61 -8.79 27.24 -9.01
N GLU A 62 -8.37 27.74 -10.18
CA GLU A 62 -9.25 28.34 -11.20
C GLU A 62 -9.63 27.34 -12.31
N PHE A 63 -9.11 26.11 -12.27
CA PHE A 63 -9.41 25.09 -13.27
C PHE A 63 -10.81 24.53 -13.06
N VAL A 64 -11.66 24.71 -14.07
CA VAL A 64 -13.02 24.16 -14.12
C VAL A 64 -13.00 22.80 -14.80
N PHE A 65 -13.60 21.80 -14.18
CA PHE A 65 -13.67 20.44 -14.69
C PHE A 65 -15.08 19.85 -14.57
N ASP A 66 -15.38 18.90 -15.44
CA ASP A 66 -16.64 18.12 -15.45
C ASP A 66 -16.42 16.64 -15.09
N ALA A 67 -15.15 16.24 -14.86
CA ALA A 67 -14.77 14.91 -14.41
C ALA A 67 -13.70 14.97 -13.30
N LEU A 68 -13.84 14.12 -12.28
CA LEU A 68 -12.88 13.95 -11.19
C LEU A 68 -12.64 12.46 -10.93
N ILE A 69 -11.39 12.02 -10.99
CA ILE A 69 -11.00 10.63 -10.70
C ILE A 69 -10.11 10.61 -9.45
N GLY A 70 -10.60 9.99 -8.37
CA GLY A 70 -9.84 9.77 -7.13
C GLY A 70 -8.98 8.53 -7.21
N ALA A 71 -7.66 8.71 -7.17
CA ALA A 71 -6.64 7.64 -7.18
C ALA A 71 -5.59 7.86 -6.09
N ASP A 72 -6.01 8.40 -4.94
CA ASP A 72 -5.16 8.86 -3.83
C ASP A 72 -4.91 7.78 -2.75
N GLY A 73 -5.37 6.56 -3.01
CA GLY A 73 -5.21 5.39 -2.16
C GLY A 73 -5.98 5.51 -0.85
N LYS A 74 -5.35 5.18 0.27
CA LYS A 74 -6.00 5.18 1.60
C LYS A 74 -6.44 6.56 2.10
N ARG A 75 -5.97 7.67 1.49
CA ARG A 75 -6.36 9.03 1.90
C ARG A 75 -7.83 9.34 1.62
N ASN A 76 -8.38 8.81 0.52
CA ASN A 76 -9.80 8.90 0.17
C ASN A 76 -10.38 10.33 0.25
N THR A 77 -9.68 11.30 -0.33
CA THR A 77 -10.05 12.72 -0.25
C THR A 77 -11.28 13.07 -1.07
N VAL A 78 -11.67 12.24 -2.04
CA VAL A 78 -12.87 12.47 -2.86
C VAL A 78 -14.13 12.08 -2.06
N PRO A 79 -15.03 13.04 -1.76
CA PRO A 79 -16.19 12.76 -0.91
C PRO A 79 -17.28 11.99 -1.67
N GLY A 80 -18.20 11.41 -0.89
CA GLY A 80 -19.39 10.78 -1.45
C GLY A 80 -19.20 9.34 -1.88
N PHE A 81 -18.17 8.62 -1.47
CA PHE A 81 -18.05 7.19 -1.74
C PHE A 81 -18.17 6.40 -0.43
N PRO A 82 -19.38 5.95 -0.04
CA PRO A 82 -19.55 5.14 1.17
C PRO A 82 -18.71 3.88 1.09
N LYS A 83 -18.02 3.54 2.18
CA LYS A 83 -17.17 2.36 2.26
C LYS A 83 -17.81 1.27 3.10
N ARG A 84 -17.56 0.04 2.69
CA ARG A 84 -17.84 -1.17 3.45
C ARG A 84 -16.51 -1.70 3.96
N GLU A 85 -16.42 -1.79 5.28
CA GLU A 85 -15.34 -2.50 5.96
C GLU A 85 -15.65 -3.99 5.97
N MET A 86 -14.69 -4.80 5.56
CA MET A 86 -14.67 -6.23 5.81
C MET A 86 -13.57 -6.52 6.80
N ARG A 87 -13.95 -6.82 8.04
CA ARG A 87 -13.02 -7.18 9.10
C ARG A 87 -12.86 -8.70 9.17
N GLY A 88 -11.64 -9.16 8.93
CA GLY A 88 -11.24 -10.56 9.06
C GLY A 88 -10.76 -10.89 10.47
N LYS A 89 -10.12 -12.06 10.60
CA LYS A 89 -9.32 -12.41 11.76
C LYS A 89 -8.11 -11.45 11.82
N LEU A 90 -7.65 -11.12 13.03
CA LEU A 90 -6.46 -10.28 13.24
C LEU A 90 -5.30 -10.79 12.38
N ALA A 91 -4.79 -9.91 11.50
CA ALA A 91 -3.70 -10.22 10.59
C ALA A 91 -2.70 -9.06 10.61
N ILE A 92 -1.47 -9.34 11.04
CA ILE A 92 -0.40 -8.34 11.14
C ILE A 92 0.60 -8.60 10.03
N GLY A 93 0.67 -7.69 9.07
CA GLY A 93 1.63 -7.72 7.98
C GLY A 93 2.97 -7.13 8.39
N ILE A 94 4.06 -7.75 7.97
CA ILE A 94 5.41 -7.16 8.04
C ILE A 94 5.97 -7.17 6.63
N THR A 95 6.48 -6.02 6.18
CA THR A 95 7.30 -5.95 4.96
C THR A 95 8.73 -5.64 5.34
N ALA A 96 9.69 -6.28 4.68
CA ALA A 96 11.11 -6.03 4.85
C ALA A 96 11.80 -5.97 3.49
N ASN A 97 12.64 -4.96 3.30
CA ASN A 97 13.49 -4.82 2.11
C ASN A 97 14.96 -4.96 2.49
N PHE A 98 15.64 -5.94 1.91
CA PHE A 98 17.09 -6.08 2.03
C PHE A 98 17.80 -5.65 0.75
N VAL A 99 19.04 -5.20 0.87
CA VAL A 99 19.88 -4.80 -0.26
C VAL A 99 20.11 -6.00 -1.18
N ASN A 100 19.74 -5.87 -2.45
CA ASN A 100 20.10 -6.83 -3.48
C ASN A 100 21.36 -6.36 -4.20
N ARG A 101 22.49 -7.05 -3.98
CA ARG A 101 23.77 -6.73 -4.64
C ARG A 101 23.90 -7.38 -6.01
N ARG A 102 22.91 -8.16 -6.43
CA ARG A 102 22.84 -8.88 -7.72
C ARG A 102 24.04 -9.79 -7.95
N THR A 103 24.55 -10.40 -6.88
CA THR A 103 25.62 -11.39 -6.99
C THR A 103 25.08 -12.69 -7.59
N PRO A 104 25.93 -13.53 -8.22
CA PRO A 104 25.50 -14.82 -8.75
C PRO A 104 24.92 -15.78 -7.70
N GLN A 105 25.21 -15.58 -6.41
CA GLN A 105 24.64 -16.35 -5.30
C GLN A 105 23.21 -15.90 -5.01
N GLU A 106 22.99 -14.59 -4.86
CA GLU A 106 21.66 -13.99 -4.70
C GLU A 106 20.74 -14.34 -5.87
N GLU A 107 21.26 -14.30 -7.10
CA GLU A 107 20.47 -14.61 -8.30
C GLU A 107 19.98 -16.07 -8.37
N LYS A 108 20.67 -17.00 -7.70
CA LYS A 108 20.26 -18.41 -7.65
C LYS A 108 19.17 -18.70 -6.62
N VAL A 109 18.91 -17.79 -5.68
CA VAL A 109 17.87 -17.98 -4.66
C VAL A 109 16.50 -17.95 -5.33
N GLN A 110 15.65 -18.94 -5.08
CA GLN A 110 14.31 -18.98 -5.67
C GLN A 110 13.36 -18.06 -4.92
N GLU A 111 12.53 -17.35 -5.67
CA GLU A 111 11.42 -16.57 -5.11
C GLU A 111 10.38 -17.48 -4.45
N ILE A 112 9.62 -16.92 -3.51
CA ILE A 112 8.55 -17.61 -2.80
C ILE A 112 7.26 -16.88 -3.14
N SER A 113 6.50 -17.39 -4.10
CA SER A 113 5.28 -16.76 -4.62
C SER A 113 4.03 -16.95 -3.73
N GLY A 114 4.20 -16.83 -2.42
CA GLY A 114 3.13 -16.99 -1.42
C GLY A 114 2.97 -18.42 -0.92
N VAL A 115 3.87 -18.83 -0.03
CA VAL A 115 3.71 -20.07 0.72
C VAL A 115 2.83 -19.77 1.92
N ALA A 116 1.55 -20.14 1.85
CA ALA A 116 0.63 -20.01 2.98
C ALA A 116 0.71 -21.23 3.91
N TYR A 117 0.47 -21.02 5.21
CA TYR A 117 0.49 -22.07 6.23
C TYR A 117 -0.36 -23.27 5.87
N ILE A 118 -1.52 -23.03 5.25
CA ILE A 118 -2.46 -24.07 4.82
C ILE A 118 -1.79 -25.11 3.90
N PHE A 119 -0.84 -24.69 3.06
CA PHE A 119 -0.20 -25.56 2.07
C PHE A 119 1.15 -26.12 2.54
N ASN A 120 1.81 -25.49 3.51
CA ASN A 120 3.14 -25.93 3.97
C ASN A 120 3.30 -25.83 5.49
N GLN A 121 2.44 -26.52 6.24
CA GLN A 121 2.42 -26.47 7.71
C GLN A 121 3.74 -26.89 8.35
N GLN A 122 4.44 -27.85 7.74
CA GLN A 122 5.71 -28.35 8.27
C GLN A 122 6.79 -27.27 8.27
N PHE A 123 6.92 -26.54 7.15
CA PHE A 123 7.84 -25.40 7.03
C PHE A 123 7.62 -24.34 8.11
N PHE A 124 6.37 -23.97 8.38
CA PHE A 124 6.07 -22.95 9.40
C PHE A 124 6.27 -23.46 10.84
N LYS A 125 6.05 -24.75 11.10
CA LYS A 125 6.38 -25.36 12.40
C LYS A 125 7.90 -25.33 12.64
N GLU A 126 8.67 -25.76 11.65
CA GLU A 126 10.14 -25.74 11.72
C GLU A 126 10.68 -24.31 11.85
N MET A 127 10.10 -23.35 11.13
CA MET A 127 10.44 -21.92 11.26
C MET A 127 10.21 -21.43 12.70
N LYS A 128 9.06 -21.75 13.28
CA LYS A 128 8.73 -21.37 14.66
C LYS A 128 9.72 -21.99 15.65
N GLU A 129 10.05 -23.27 15.48
CA GLU A 129 11.01 -23.98 16.34
C GLU A 129 12.42 -23.39 16.23
N ALA A 130 12.86 -23.03 15.03
CA ALA A 130 14.21 -22.52 14.78
C ALA A 130 14.38 -21.04 15.14
N THR A 131 13.36 -20.21 14.92
CA THR A 131 13.49 -18.73 14.99
C THR A 131 12.60 -18.10 16.06
N GLY A 132 11.55 -18.80 16.50
CA GLY A 132 10.45 -18.25 17.31
C GLY A 132 9.41 -17.47 16.52
N ALA A 133 9.57 -17.31 15.19
CA ALA A 133 8.61 -16.63 14.33
C ALA A 133 7.45 -17.56 13.95
N ASP A 134 6.23 -17.22 14.35
CA ASP A 134 5.01 -17.94 14.00
C ASP A 134 4.23 -17.13 12.95
N LEU A 135 4.33 -17.58 11.70
CA LEU A 135 3.76 -16.90 10.53
C LEU A 135 2.59 -17.69 9.92
N GLU A 136 1.63 -16.97 9.35
CA GLU A 136 0.54 -17.55 8.55
C GLU A 136 0.89 -17.60 7.04
N ASN A 137 1.76 -16.70 6.57
CA ASN A 137 2.24 -16.65 5.20
C ASN A 137 3.59 -15.93 5.14
N ILE A 138 4.43 -16.31 4.19
CA ILE A 138 5.61 -15.55 3.78
C ILE A 138 5.76 -15.59 2.25
N VAL A 139 6.09 -14.43 1.69
CA VAL A 139 6.34 -14.20 0.27
C VAL A 139 7.72 -13.56 0.15
N TYR A 140 8.47 -13.98 -0.85
CA TYR A 140 9.77 -13.42 -1.21
C TYR A 140 9.79 -13.11 -2.69
N TYR A 141 10.04 -11.84 -3.04
CA TYR A 141 10.30 -11.39 -4.39
C TYR A 141 11.70 -10.82 -4.48
N LYS A 142 12.35 -11.07 -5.62
CA LYS A 142 13.67 -10.57 -5.94
C LYS A 142 13.55 -9.52 -7.03
N ASP A 143 13.79 -8.27 -6.67
CA ASP A 143 13.74 -7.13 -7.57
C ASP A 143 14.94 -6.20 -7.30
N GLU A 144 14.76 -4.87 -7.30
CA GLU A 144 15.76 -3.90 -6.83
C GLU A 144 16.22 -4.17 -5.39
N THR A 145 15.35 -4.76 -4.57
CA THR A 145 15.62 -5.25 -3.21
C THR A 145 15.21 -6.73 -3.11
N HIS A 146 15.73 -7.43 -2.10
CA HIS A 146 15.13 -8.67 -1.64
C HIS A 146 13.92 -8.30 -0.78
N TYR A 147 12.73 -8.35 -1.37
CA TYR A 147 11.49 -7.93 -0.73
C TYR A 147 10.79 -9.14 -0.09
N PHE A 148 10.48 -9.02 1.18
CA PHE A 148 9.69 -9.99 1.92
C PHE A 148 8.40 -9.33 2.39
N VAL A 149 7.30 -10.06 2.28
CA VAL A 149 6.05 -9.76 3.00
C VAL A 149 5.60 -11.00 3.74
N MET A 150 5.32 -10.84 5.02
CA MET A 150 4.92 -11.93 5.91
C MET A 150 3.74 -11.52 6.76
N CYS A 151 2.91 -12.51 7.12
CA CYS A 151 1.80 -12.32 8.06
C CYS A 151 2.15 -13.01 9.37
N ALA A 152 2.42 -12.25 10.42
CA ALA A 152 2.79 -12.76 11.73
C ALA A 152 1.58 -12.89 12.66
N LYS A 153 1.60 -13.88 13.54
CA LYS A 153 0.61 -13.99 14.61
C LYS A 153 0.96 -13.02 15.74
N LYS A 154 -0.06 -12.33 16.28
CA LYS A 154 0.07 -11.40 17.42
C LYS A 154 0.92 -11.96 18.55
N GLN A 155 0.59 -13.17 18.98
CA GLN A 155 1.27 -13.82 20.11
C GLN A 155 2.77 -14.01 19.88
N SER A 156 3.19 -14.32 18.65
CA SER A 156 4.62 -14.47 18.32
C SER A 156 5.38 -13.15 18.37
N LEU A 157 4.73 -12.05 17.99
CA LEU A 157 5.33 -10.72 18.07
C LEU A 157 5.51 -10.26 19.52
N ILE A 158 4.54 -10.56 20.38
CA ILE A 158 4.63 -10.28 21.82
C ILE A 158 5.73 -11.13 22.47
N GLU A 159 5.75 -12.44 22.21
CA GLU A 159 6.76 -13.37 22.75
C GLU A 159 8.19 -13.00 22.35
N LYS A 160 8.36 -12.44 21.14
CA LYS A 160 9.66 -11.96 20.64
C LYS A 160 10.00 -10.53 21.07
N GLY A 161 9.11 -9.86 21.82
CA GLY A 161 9.29 -8.48 22.28
C GLY A 161 9.19 -7.43 21.18
N VAL A 162 8.67 -7.78 20.00
CA VAL A 162 8.40 -6.82 18.91
C VAL A 162 7.26 -5.87 19.31
N ILE A 163 6.23 -6.42 19.94
CA ILE A 163 5.14 -5.65 20.53
C ILE A 163 5.39 -5.55 22.04
N ILE A 164 5.38 -4.32 22.56
CA ILE A 164 5.72 -4.03 23.97
C ILE A 164 4.54 -4.37 24.89
N GLU A 165 3.34 -3.89 24.55
CA GLU A 165 2.10 -4.12 25.31
C GLU A 165 1.00 -4.75 24.43
N ASP A 166 0.32 -5.77 24.98
CA ASP A 166 -0.81 -6.41 24.31
C ASP A 166 -2.09 -5.57 24.45
N ASN A 167 -2.40 -4.80 23.40
CA ASN A 167 -3.57 -3.95 23.32
C ASN A 167 -4.68 -4.62 22.48
N GLU A 168 -5.94 -4.49 22.91
CA GLU A 168 -7.09 -5.00 22.14
C GLU A 168 -7.38 -4.16 20.87
N ASP A 169 -7.14 -2.85 20.93
CA ASP A 169 -7.23 -1.97 19.77
C ASP A 169 -5.99 -2.13 18.88
N VAL A 170 -6.20 -2.52 17.62
CA VAL A 170 -5.13 -2.76 16.65
C VAL A 170 -4.33 -1.49 16.34
N SER A 171 -4.99 -0.32 16.39
CA SER A 171 -4.35 0.98 16.15
C SER A 171 -3.33 1.30 17.25
N LEU A 172 -3.65 0.93 18.50
CA LEU A 172 -2.73 1.07 19.64
C LEU A 172 -1.69 -0.04 19.65
N LEU A 173 -2.09 -1.26 19.30
CA LEU A 173 -1.21 -2.43 19.21
C LEU A 173 -0.05 -2.19 18.23
N LEU A 174 -0.34 -1.61 17.07
CA LEU A 174 0.63 -1.33 16.01
C LEU A 174 1.14 0.12 16.02
N ALA A 175 0.85 0.89 17.08
CA ALA A 175 1.34 2.25 17.21
C ALA A 175 2.89 2.26 17.22
N PRO A 176 3.55 3.26 16.61
CA PRO A 176 5.01 3.35 16.62
C PRO A 176 5.64 3.35 18.02
N SER A 177 4.91 3.80 19.04
CA SER A 177 5.35 3.78 20.44
C SER A 177 5.28 2.39 21.09
N ASN A 178 4.52 1.46 20.52
CA ASN A 178 4.31 0.10 21.03
C ASN A 178 5.10 -0.96 20.25
N VAL A 179 5.86 -0.54 19.23
CA VAL A 179 6.68 -1.42 18.39
C VAL A 179 8.16 -1.19 18.68
N ASP A 180 8.84 -2.22 19.16
CA ASP A 180 10.30 -2.23 19.27
C ASP A 180 10.92 -2.47 17.90
N GLN A 181 11.54 -1.42 17.35
CA GLN A 181 12.10 -1.43 16.01
C GLN A 181 13.28 -2.40 15.86
N GLU A 182 14.12 -2.55 16.89
CA GLU A 182 15.28 -3.44 16.85
C GLU A 182 14.80 -4.90 16.82
N LYS A 183 13.83 -5.24 17.68
CA LYS A 183 13.20 -6.56 17.69
C LYS A 183 12.44 -6.85 16.42
N LEU A 184 11.77 -5.86 15.83
CA LEU A 184 11.14 -6.02 14.52
C LEU A 184 12.16 -6.37 13.43
N CYS A 185 13.31 -5.70 13.41
CA CYS A 185 14.41 -5.99 12.49
C CYS A 185 14.96 -7.41 12.68
N GLU A 186 15.20 -7.83 13.92
CA GLU A 186 15.67 -9.20 14.24
C GLU A 186 14.63 -10.25 13.80
N TYR A 187 13.35 -10.00 14.07
CA TYR A 187 12.25 -10.91 13.72
C TYR A 187 12.15 -11.10 12.20
N ALA A 188 12.10 -10.01 11.44
CA ALA A 188 11.97 -10.08 9.99
C ALA A 188 13.22 -10.68 9.31
N ALA A 189 14.42 -10.35 9.80
CA ALA A 189 15.67 -10.91 9.27
C ALA A 189 15.78 -12.42 9.52
N SER A 190 15.46 -12.89 10.74
CA SER A 190 15.50 -14.31 11.05
C SER A 190 14.47 -15.13 10.25
N ALA A 191 13.26 -14.59 10.06
CA ALA A 191 12.25 -15.21 9.20
C ALA A 191 12.68 -15.28 7.72
N ALA A 192 13.28 -14.20 7.19
CA ALA A 192 13.78 -14.14 5.82
C ALA A 192 14.97 -15.08 5.57
N ASP A 193 15.89 -15.17 6.53
CA ASP A 193 17.05 -16.07 6.46
C ASP A 193 16.60 -17.54 6.43
N PHE A 194 15.69 -17.91 7.34
CA PHE A 194 15.11 -19.25 7.36
C PHE A 194 14.36 -19.57 6.05
N ALA A 195 13.51 -18.65 5.58
CA ALA A 195 12.72 -18.86 4.38
C ALA A 195 13.57 -19.07 3.12
N THR A 196 14.76 -18.48 3.08
CA THR A 196 15.72 -18.64 1.98
C THR A 196 16.78 -19.71 2.24
N ASN A 197 16.68 -20.45 3.34
CA ASN A 197 17.66 -21.44 3.80
C ASN A 197 19.09 -20.87 3.94
N GLY A 198 19.22 -19.62 4.40
CA GLY A 198 20.51 -18.93 4.54
C GLY A 198 21.26 -18.72 3.23
N LYS A 199 20.58 -18.81 2.09
CA LYS A 199 21.21 -18.66 0.77
C LYS A 199 21.40 -17.20 0.35
N LEU A 200 20.74 -16.26 1.02
CA LEU A 200 20.97 -14.83 0.83
C LEU A 200 22.18 -14.40 1.67
N PRO A 201 23.30 -13.99 1.05
CA PRO A 201 24.48 -13.58 1.77
C PRO A 201 24.25 -12.22 2.45
N GLU A 202 24.34 -12.20 3.78
CA GLU A 202 24.32 -10.99 4.61
C GLU A 202 23.07 -10.12 4.38
N LEU A 203 21.99 -10.43 5.11
CA LEU A 203 20.73 -9.68 5.08
C LEU A 203 20.88 -8.27 5.67
N LYS A 204 21.39 -7.35 4.86
CA LYS A 204 21.47 -5.93 5.19
C LYS A 204 20.20 -5.22 4.72
N TYR A 205 19.54 -4.51 5.63
CA TYR A 205 18.36 -3.71 5.28
C TYR A 205 18.68 -2.63 4.24
N ALA A 206 17.77 -2.45 3.28
CA ALA A 206 17.71 -1.24 2.48
C ALA A 206 17.28 -0.06 3.37
N LEU A 207 17.53 1.16 2.91
CA LEU A 207 17.12 2.37 3.62
C LEU A 207 15.79 2.89 3.07
N ASN A 208 14.86 3.21 3.97
CA ASN A 208 13.62 3.88 3.62
C ASN A 208 13.85 5.39 3.37
N HIS A 209 12.77 6.11 3.06
CA HIS A 209 12.81 7.55 2.76
C HIS A 209 13.30 8.42 3.95
N ASN A 210 13.31 7.89 5.18
CA ASN A 210 13.82 8.56 6.37
C ASN A 210 15.26 8.14 6.72
N GLY A 211 15.91 7.33 5.88
CA GLY A 211 17.27 6.84 6.12
C GLY A 211 17.37 5.76 7.21
N LYS A 212 16.25 5.13 7.61
CA LYS A 212 16.20 4.01 8.55
C LYS A 212 16.05 2.68 7.81
N GLU A 213 16.23 1.57 8.50
CA GLU A 213 15.97 0.23 7.99
C GLU A 213 14.55 0.13 7.42
N ASP A 214 14.45 -0.39 6.20
CA ASP A 214 13.19 -0.54 5.49
C ASP A 214 12.46 -1.82 5.93
N VAL A 215 11.91 -1.74 7.14
CA VAL A 215 10.97 -2.70 7.71
C VAL A 215 9.78 -1.97 8.31
N ALA A 216 8.58 -2.46 8.04
CA ALA A 216 7.34 -1.83 8.50
C ALA A 216 6.27 -2.87 8.83
N MET A 217 5.40 -2.51 9.78
CA MET A 217 4.24 -3.28 10.20
C MET A 217 2.94 -2.66 9.68
N PHE A 218 1.98 -3.50 9.30
CA PHE A 218 0.70 -3.08 8.75
C PHE A 218 -0.44 -3.89 9.35
N ASP A 219 -1.59 -3.24 9.52
CA ASP A 219 -2.83 -3.92 9.82
C ASP A 219 -3.47 -4.45 8.51
N PHE A 220 -3.62 -5.78 8.41
CA PHE A 220 -4.37 -6.45 7.36
C PHE A 220 -5.72 -6.98 7.83
N THR A 221 -6.15 -6.63 9.05
CA THR A 221 -7.40 -7.10 9.65
C THR A 221 -8.62 -6.52 8.96
N SER A 222 -8.54 -5.24 8.58
CA SER A 222 -9.63 -4.53 7.93
C SER A 222 -9.25 -4.18 6.50
N LEU A 223 -10.10 -4.61 5.56
CA LEU A 223 -10.02 -4.20 4.16
C LEU A 223 -11.24 -3.35 3.84
N PHE A 224 -11.00 -2.19 3.23
CA PHE A 224 -12.06 -1.31 2.80
C PHE A 224 -12.36 -1.45 1.31
N SER A 225 -13.64 -1.38 0.97
CA SER A 225 -14.12 -1.30 -0.41
C SER A 225 -15.22 -0.26 -0.52
N ALA A 226 -15.22 0.54 -1.57
CA ALA A 226 -16.32 1.47 -1.82
C ALA A 226 -17.56 0.72 -2.34
N GLN A 227 -18.74 1.21 -1.96
CA GLN A 227 -20.02 0.64 -2.40
C GLN A 227 -20.35 0.96 -3.85
N CYS A 228 -19.74 2.01 -4.41
CA CYS A 228 -19.84 2.40 -5.81
C CYS A 228 -18.48 2.92 -6.29
N SER A 229 -18.20 2.78 -7.59
CA SER A 229 -16.98 3.29 -8.24
C SER A 229 -17.20 4.64 -8.91
N VAL A 230 -18.45 4.98 -9.27
CA VAL A 230 -18.81 6.19 -10.03
C VAL A 230 -20.02 6.86 -9.40
N ARG A 231 -20.05 8.19 -9.43
CA ARG A 231 -21.17 9.04 -9.06
C ARG A 231 -21.30 10.22 -10.02
N LEU A 232 -22.53 10.54 -10.40
CA LEU A 232 -22.85 11.79 -11.08
C LEU A 232 -23.47 12.76 -10.06
N VAL A 233 -22.92 13.97 -9.98
CA VAL A 233 -23.50 15.04 -9.16
C VAL A 233 -23.83 16.24 -10.04
N GLU A 234 -24.93 16.91 -9.73
CA GLU A 234 -25.40 18.07 -10.49
C GLU A 234 -25.80 19.18 -9.52
N ARG A 235 -25.34 20.40 -9.80
CA ARG A 235 -25.71 21.60 -9.04
C ARG A 235 -25.76 22.79 -10.00
N TYR A 236 -26.86 23.53 -10.02
CA TYR A 236 -27.07 24.68 -10.92
C TYR A 236 -26.76 24.35 -12.40
N ASP A 237 -27.30 23.24 -12.90
CA ASP A 237 -27.06 22.70 -14.26
C ASP A 237 -25.59 22.38 -14.59
N GLN A 238 -24.69 22.41 -13.60
CA GLN A 238 -23.30 21.97 -13.73
C GLN A 238 -23.19 20.51 -13.27
N ARG A 239 -22.86 19.61 -14.21
CA ARG A 239 -22.66 18.18 -13.94
C ARG A 239 -21.19 17.90 -13.66
N LEU A 240 -20.94 16.98 -12.74
CA LEU A 240 -19.62 16.43 -12.45
C LEU A 240 -19.71 14.91 -12.36
N LEU A 241 -18.94 14.24 -13.22
CA LEU A 241 -18.70 12.81 -13.14
C LEU A 241 -17.55 12.56 -12.17
N MET A 242 -17.83 11.91 -11.04
CA MET A 242 -16.81 11.49 -10.08
C MET A 242 -16.61 9.99 -10.17
N ALA A 243 -15.36 9.55 -10.19
CA ALA A 243 -14.99 8.14 -10.10
C ALA A 243 -13.86 7.93 -9.09
N ILE A 244 -13.73 6.72 -8.57
CA ILE A 244 -12.59 6.31 -7.73
C ILE A 244 -12.01 5.01 -8.26
N VAL A 245 -10.69 4.89 -8.20
CA VAL A 245 -9.94 3.76 -8.78
C VAL A 245 -8.81 3.31 -7.85
N GLY A 246 -8.26 2.12 -8.10
CA GLY A 246 -7.17 1.57 -7.30
C GLY A 246 -7.56 1.30 -5.84
N ASP A 247 -6.61 1.51 -4.92
CA ASP A 247 -6.79 1.24 -3.48
C ASP A 247 -7.89 2.11 -2.84
N THR A 248 -8.23 3.26 -3.42
CA THR A 248 -9.37 4.10 -2.99
C THR A 248 -10.70 3.33 -3.16
N LEU A 249 -10.84 2.60 -4.27
CA LEU A 249 -12.00 1.79 -4.61
C LEU A 249 -12.01 0.45 -3.87
N HIS A 250 -10.88 -0.27 -3.88
CA HIS A 250 -10.78 -1.59 -3.27
C HIS A 250 -9.38 -1.83 -2.73
N GLU A 251 -9.24 -1.88 -1.41
CA GLU A 251 -7.95 -2.14 -0.77
C GLU A 251 -7.48 -3.58 -1.05
N PRO A 252 -6.25 -3.74 -1.57
CA PRO A 252 -5.74 -5.08 -1.87
C PRO A 252 -5.17 -5.75 -0.63
N PHE A 253 -5.39 -7.05 -0.52
CA PHE A 253 -4.60 -7.89 0.38
C PHE A 253 -3.28 -8.25 -0.31
N TRP A 254 -2.20 -7.54 0.05
CA TRP A 254 -0.90 -7.62 -0.64
C TRP A 254 -0.36 -9.03 -0.86
N PRO A 255 -0.50 -9.99 0.09
CA PRO A 255 0.01 -11.34 -0.10
C PRO A 255 -0.64 -12.10 -1.28
N THR A 256 -1.80 -11.66 -1.78
CA THR A 256 -2.42 -12.24 -2.99
C THR A 256 -1.90 -11.66 -4.31
N GLY A 257 -1.10 -10.59 -4.26
CA GLY A 257 -0.55 -9.94 -5.46
C GLY A 257 -1.60 -9.32 -6.39
N SER A 258 -2.84 -9.10 -5.93
CA SER A 258 -3.97 -8.70 -6.78
C SER A 258 -4.12 -7.19 -6.99
N GLY A 259 -3.41 -6.36 -6.23
CA GLY A 259 -3.60 -4.90 -6.21
C GLY A 259 -3.42 -4.23 -7.56
N CYS A 260 -2.28 -4.45 -8.23
CA CYS A 260 -2.02 -3.82 -9.52
C CYS A 260 -3.01 -4.26 -10.61
N ALA A 261 -3.33 -5.55 -10.68
CA ALA A 261 -4.29 -6.08 -11.65
C ALA A 261 -5.69 -5.48 -11.45
N ARG A 262 -6.21 -5.49 -10.21
CA ARG A 262 -7.52 -4.90 -9.88
C ARG A 262 -7.54 -3.39 -10.10
N GLY A 263 -6.45 -2.71 -9.76
CA GLY A 263 -6.30 -1.27 -10.00
C GLY A 263 -6.38 -0.92 -11.48
N PHE A 264 -5.70 -1.67 -12.35
CA PHE A 264 -5.76 -1.45 -13.81
C PHE A 264 -7.14 -1.78 -14.38
N LEU A 265 -7.78 -2.86 -13.93
CA LEU A 265 -9.16 -3.17 -14.35
C LEU A 265 -10.11 -2.03 -13.98
N GLY A 266 -10.05 -1.54 -12.74
CA GLY A 266 -10.90 -0.42 -12.30
C GLY A 266 -10.63 0.91 -13.01
N VAL A 267 -9.48 1.09 -13.66
CA VAL A 267 -9.18 2.26 -14.50
C VAL A 267 -9.72 2.10 -15.92
N LEU A 268 -9.83 0.86 -16.42
CA LEU A 268 -10.29 0.56 -17.78
C LEU A 268 -11.81 0.38 -17.88
N ASP A 269 -12.47 0.05 -16.78
CA ASP A 269 -13.93 -0.03 -16.64
C ASP A 269 -14.60 1.35 -16.68
#